data_AF-A0AAV8QEU0-F1
#
_entry.id   AF-A0AAV8QEU0-F1
#
_cell.length_a   1.000
_cell.length_b   1.000
_cell.length_c   1.000
_cell.angle_alpha   90.00
_cell.angle_beta   90.00
_cell.angle_gamma   90.00
#
_symmetry.space_group_name_H-M   'P 1'
#
loop_
_entity.id
_entity.type
_entity.pdbx_description
1 polymer ?
#
loop_
_entity_poly.entity_id
_entity_poly.type
_entity_poly.pdbx_seq_one_letter_code
_entity_poly.pdbx_strand_id
1 'polypeptide(L)'
;MLCSSTLAVSPPSPAGPPASRKVSRITAMVRAQSLRVQPGVPPSAPTSLSPSPSRVLGVAIPLAASVCLLLWSNPVDAGILSGFSGLESVPGPQLPRINFLEEWNEKNQKKYAEFDSRFKSSSVLKELLEKSKLNKERNQREIQDKYCLRGAEWGVGDCSTQGMTQEERDEFVAMLKKRAGGD
;
A
#
# COMPACT_ATOMS: atom_id res chain seq x y z
N MET A 1 -55.54 -42.22 49.38
CA MET A 1 -54.14 -42.70 49.33
C MET A 1 -53.75 -42.76 47.86
N LEU A 2 -52.71 -42.15 47.32
CA LEU A 2 -51.60 -41.35 47.84
C LEU A 2 -51.12 -40.42 46.71
N CYS A 3 -50.85 -39.17 47.09
CA CYS A 3 -49.80 -38.26 46.63
C CYS A 3 -49.57 -37.99 45.13
N SER A 4 -50.06 -36.82 44.73
CA SER A 4 -49.40 -35.93 43.76
C SER A 4 -47.98 -35.58 44.19
N SER A 5 -47.04 -35.62 43.25
CA SER A 5 -45.75 -34.93 43.36
C SER A 5 -45.36 -34.36 42.00
N THR A 6 -45.63 -33.07 41.84
CA THR A 6 -45.15 -32.19 40.77
C THR A 6 -43.66 -31.95 40.99
N LEU A 7 -42.79 -32.43 40.08
CA LEU A 7 -41.38 -32.04 40.07
C LEU A 7 -41.22 -30.78 39.21
N ALA A 8 -41.04 -29.66 39.89
CA ALA A 8 -40.63 -28.40 39.29
C ALA A 8 -39.16 -28.50 38.84
N VAL A 9 -38.92 -28.35 37.54
CA VAL A 9 -37.56 -28.16 37.00
C VAL A 9 -37.35 -26.66 36.84
N SER A 10 -36.49 -26.12 37.70
CA SER A 10 -36.12 -24.70 37.74
C SER A 10 -35.36 -24.27 36.48
N PRO A 11 -35.58 -23.06 35.95
CA PRO A 11 -34.83 -22.52 34.82
C PRO A 11 -33.39 -22.15 35.22
N PRO A 12 -32.38 -22.30 34.34
CA PRO A 12 -31.04 -21.79 34.61
C PRO A 12 -31.02 -20.26 34.55
N SER A 13 -30.57 -19.65 35.64
CA SER A 13 -30.31 -18.21 35.75
C SER A 13 -29.22 -17.73 34.78
N PRO A 14 -29.25 -16.44 34.39
CA PRO A 14 -28.39 -15.88 33.36
C PRO A 14 -26.93 -15.80 33.80
N ALA A 15 -26.04 -16.23 32.90
CA ALA A 15 -24.59 -16.05 33.03
C ALA A 15 -24.24 -14.55 33.08
N GLY A 16 -23.52 -14.15 34.12
CA GLY A 16 -22.99 -12.79 34.28
C GLY A 16 -21.94 -12.43 33.21
N PRO A 17 -21.55 -11.16 33.12
CA PRO A 17 -20.64 -10.67 32.08
C PRO A 17 -19.21 -11.20 32.29
N PRO A 18 -18.44 -11.43 31.21
CA PRO A 18 -17.04 -11.83 31.33
C PRO A 18 -16.17 -10.69 31.87
N ALA A 19 -15.23 -11.06 32.76
CA ALA A 19 -14.28 -10.16 33.39
C ALA A 19 -13.41 -9.40 32.37
N SER A 20 -13.34 -8.06 32.53
CA SER A 20 -12.47 -7.16 31.76
C SER A 20 -10.99 -7.48 31.97
N ARG A 21 -10.36 -8.06 30.96
CA ARG A 21 -8.90 -8.23 30.89
C ARG A 21 -8.26 -6.89 30.51
N LYS A 22 -7.59 -6.22 31.44
CA LYS A 22 -6.83 -4.99 31.17
C LYS A 22 -5.63 -5.33 30.27
N VAL A 23 -5.64 -4.84 29.03
CA VAL A 23 -4.47 -4.83 28.14
C VAL A 23 -3.64 -3.60 28.50
N SER A 24 -2.44 -3.83 29.04
CA SER A 24 -1.47 -2.77 29.33
C SER A 24 -0.78 -2.36 28.03
N ARG A 25 -1.02 -1.14 27.54
CA ARG A 25 -0.26 -0.57 26.41
C ARG A 25 1.11 -0.13 26.92
N ILE A 26 2.17 -0.74 26.40
CA ILE A 26 3.54 -0.25 26.55
C ILE A 26 3.71 0.87 25.52
N THR A 27 3.78 2.11 25.98
CA THR A 27 4.10 3.28 25.14
C THR A 27 5.61 3.41 25.05
N ALA A 28 6.19 3.07 23.89
CA ALA A 28 7.59 3.38 23.60
C ALA A 28 7.68 4.86 23.17
N MET A 29 8.41 5.67 23.95
CA MET A 29 8.67 7.07 23.61
C MET A 29 9.89 7.16 22.69
N VAL A 30 9.67 7.44 21.41
CA VAL A 30 10.75 7.77 20.47
C VAL A 30 11.03 9.27 20.57
N ARG A 31 12.23 9.60 21.05
CA ARG A 31 12.74 10.97 21.22
C ARG A 31 13.15 11.54 19.86
N ALA A 32 12.33 12.41 19.29
CA ALA A 32 12.70 13.19 18.11
C ALA A 32 13.65 14.33 18.52
N GLN A 33 14.87 14.35 17.95
CA GLN A 33 15.78 15.48 18.10
C GLN A 33 15.43 16.57 17.08
N SER A 34 15.20 17.78 17.56
CA SER A 34 14.93 18.96 16.74
C SER A 34 16.25 19.58 16.27
N LEU A 35 16.52 19.50 14.97
CA LEU A 35 17.61 20.22 14.32
C LEU A 35 17.19 21.69 14.16
N ARG A 36 17.77 22.53 15.03
CA ARG A 36 17.55 23.97 15.07
C ARG A 36 18.30 24.63 13.91
N VAL A 37 17.57 25.19 12.95
CA VAL A 37 18.10 26.05 11.87
C VAL A 37 18.31 27.46 12.45
N GLN A 38 19.51 28.01 12.28
CA GLN A 38 19.85 29.41 12.62
C GLN A 38 19.84 30.27 11.34
N PRO A 39 19.38 31.54 11.37
CA PRO A 39 19.34 32.42 10.20
C PRO A 39 20.53 33.41 10.12
N GLY A 40 21.00 33.66 8.88
CA GLY A 40 21.49 34.95 8.37
C GLY A 40 22.95 35.40 8.67
N VAL A 41 23.76 35.60 7.61
CA VAL A 41 24.57 36.79 7.22
C VAL A 41 25.49 36.45 5.99
N PRO A 42 25.55 37.27 4.91
CA PRO A 42 26.51 37.19 3.77
C PRO A 42 27.70 38.19 3.95
N PRO A 43 28.86 38.18 3.22
CA PRO A 43 28.94 38.49 1.76
C PRO A 43 30.17 37.98 0.92
N SER A 44 29.99 38.00 -0.42
CA SER A 44 30.90 38.28 -1.57
C SER A 44 32.42 37.91 -1.66
N ALA A 45 32.77 37.17 -2.73
CA ALA A 45 33.66 37.54 -3.88
C ALA A 45 34.68 36.44 -4.32
N PRO A 46 35.00 36.30 -5.64
CA PRO A 46 35.78 35.17 -6.20
C PRO A 46 37.22 35.56 -6.58
N THR A 47 38.21 34.67 -6.42
CA THR A 47 39.56 34.90 -7.01
C THR A 47 40.27 33.62 -7.49
N SER A 48 40.57 33.68 -8.78
CA SER A 48 41.66 33.10 -9.59
C SER A 48 41.88 31.57 -9.65
N LEU A 49 41.62 31.05 -10.86
CA LEU A 49 42.20 29.82 -11.41
C LEU A 49 43.62 30.08 -11.93
N SER A 50 44.58 29.31 -11.45
CA SER A 50 45.85 29.02 -12.14
C SER A 50 45.99 27.50 -12.22
N PRO A 51 46.11 26.89 -13.42
CA PRO A 51 46.05 25.44 -13.56
C PRO A 51 47.40 24.82 -13.21
N SER A 52 47.40 23.87 -12.28
CA SER A 52 48.53 22.98 -12.04
C SER A 52 48.62 21.92 -13.15
N PRO A 53 49.84 21.50 -13.56
CA PRO A 53 50.04 20.52 -14.64
C PRO A 53 49.41 19.14 -14.36
N SER A 54 49.06 18.88 -13.10
CA SER A 54 48.32 17.70 -12.64
C SER A 54 46.88 17.61 -13.18
N ARG A 55 46.24 18.74 -13.53
CA ARG A 55 44.89 18.70 -14.15
C ARG A 55 44.91 18.22 -15.59
N VAL A 56 46.00 18.48 -16.32
CA VAL A 56 46.13 18.07 -17.73
C VAL A 56 46.36 16.56 -17.83
N LEU A 57 47.18 15.98 -16.95
CA LEU A 57 47.33 14.52 -16.88
C LEU A 57 46.04 13.82 -16.40
N GLY A 58 45.29 14.43 -15.48
CA GLY A 58 44.02 13.85 -14.99
C GLY A 58 42.94 13.71 -16.05
N VAL A 59 42.96 14.55 -17.10
CA VAL A 59 42.02 14.49 -18.23
C VAL A 59 42.57 13.62 -19.37
N ALA A 60 43.88 13.60 -19.58
CA ALA A 60 44.49 12.85 -20.67
C ALA A 60 44.42 11.32 -20.48
N ILE A 61 44.55 10.83 -19.24
CA ILE A 61 44.50 9.39 -18.93
C ILE A 61 43.14 8.74 -19.30
N PRO A 62 41.97 9.28 -18.87
CA PRO A 62 40.69 8.69 -19.24
C PRO A 62 40.36 8.81 -20.73
N LEU A 63 40.87 9.86 -21.40
CA LEU A 63 40.66 10.07 -22.83
C LEU A 63 41.52 9.12 -23.68
N ALA A 64 42.77 8.87 -23.28
CA ALA A 64 43.60 7.85 -23.92
C ALA A 64 43.05 6.43 -23.70
N ALA A 65 42.54 6.13 -22.50
CA ALA A 65 41.93 4.83 -22.21
C ALA A 65 40.67 4.57 -23.04
N SER A 66 39.83 5.58 -23.29
CA SER A 66 38.64 5.43 -24.13
C SER A 66 38.98 5.24 -25.61
N VAL A 67 40.01 5.92 -26.12
CA VAL A 67 40.50 5.70 -27.49
C VAL A 67 41.12 4.32 -27.64
N CYS A 68 41.86 3.83 -26.63
CA CYS A 68 42.36 2.46 -26.61
C CYS A 68 41.23 1.43 -26.58
N LEU A 69 40.13 1.64 -25.86
CA LEU A 69 38.97 0.74 -25.88
C LEU A 69 38.27 0.74 -27.25
N LEU A 70 38.20 1.88 -27.94
CA LEU A 70 37.63 1.97 -29.29
C LEU A 70 38.55 1.33 -30.35
N LEU A 71 39.86 1.53 -30.27
CA LEU A 71 40.83 0.93 -31.20
C LEU A 71 41.17 -0.54 -30.87
N TRP A 72 40.98 -1.00 -29.62
CA TRP A 72 41.09 -2.41 -29.23
C TRP A 72 39.82 -3.19 -29.56
N SER A 73 38.77 -2.56 -30.11
CA SER A 73 37.65 -3.28 -30.69
C SER A 73 38.16 -4.11 -31.87
N ASN A 74 38.65 -5.33 -31.60
CA ASN A 74 38.59 -6.39 -32.58
C ASN A 74 37.10 -6.46 -32.94
N PRO A 75 36.70 -6.18 -34.19
CA PRO A 75 35.33 -6.40 -34.59
C PRO A 75 35.11 -7.90 -34.47
N VAL A 76 34.59 -8.34 -33.32
CA VAL A 76 33.90 -9.61 -33.23
C VAL A 76 32.70 -9.40 -34.13
N ASP A 77 32.79 -10.03 -35.29
CA ASP A 77 31.69 -10.24 -36.18
C ASP A 77 30.56 -10.86 -35.34
N ALA A 78 29.60 -10.03 -34.94
CA ALA A 78 28.37 -10.48 -34.29
C ALA A 78 27.49 -11.13 -35.37
N GLY A 79 27.98 -12.25 -35.92
CA GLY A 79 27.45 -12.88 -37.11
C GLY A 79 27.55 -14.40 -37.15
N ILE A 80 28.04 -15.07 -36.09
CA ILE A 80 28.04 -16.55 -36.01
C ILE A 80 27.58 -17.11 -34.65
N LEU A 81 27.43 -16.28 -33.59
CA LEU A 81 26.99 -16.77 -32.26
C LEU A 81 25.76 -16.06 -31.66
N SER A 82 25.26 -14.98 -32.27
CA SER A 82 23.97 -14.37 -31.90
C SER A 82 22.80 -15.14 -32.54
N GLY A 83 22.73 -16.41 -32.19
CA GLY A 83 21.83 -17.39 -32.78
C GLY A 83 21.98 -18.79 -32.19
N PHE A 84 23.03 -19.04 -31.39
CA PHE A 84 23.05 -20.24 -30.57
C PHE A 84 22.09 -20.03 -29.40
N SER A 85 20.84 -20.45 -29.59
CA SER A 85 19.94 -20.74 -28.49
C SER A 85 20.70 -21.62 -27.50
N GLY A 86 21.05 -21.07 -26.34
CA GLY A 86 21.75 -21.83 -25.31
C GLY A 86 20.95 -23.07 -24.92
N LEU A 87 21.58 -23.93 -24.09
CA LEU A 87 20.95 -25.11 -23.49
C LEU A 87 19.62 -24.83 -22.77
N GLU A 88 19.30 -23.55 -22.54
CA GLU A 88 18.01 -23.04 -22.05
C GLU A 88 16.80 -23.27 -22.98
N SER A 89 17.03 -23.64 -24.25
CA SER A 89 15.96 -23.99 -25.20
C SER A 89 15.78 -25.49 -25.42
N VAL A 90 16.61 -26.34 -24.80
CA VAL A 90 16.42 -27.79 -24.88
C VAL A 90 15.21 -28.10 -24.01
N PRO A 91 14.04 -28.45 -24.59
CA PRO A 91 12.89 -28.81 -23.77
C PRO A 91 13.32 -29.99 -22.91
N GLY A 92 13.25 -29.81 -21.59
CA GLY A 92 13.59 -30.86 -20.65
C GLY A 92 12.83 -32.14 -21.03
N PRO A 93 13.47 -33.32 -20.90
CA PRO A 93 12.83 -34.57 -21.26
C PRO A 93 11.46 -34.64 -20.56
N GLN A 94 10.43 -35.06 -21.31
CA GLN A 94 9.10 -35.21 -20.71
C GLN A 94 9.20 -36.19 -19.55
N LEU A 95 9.05 -35.68 -18.34
CA LEU A 95 9.04 -36.48 -17.13
C LEU A 95 7.94 -37.53 -17.30
N PRO A 96 8.23 -38.82 -17.06
CA PRO A 96 7.22 -39.85 -17.14
C PRO A 96 6.06 -39.46 -16.22
N ARG A 97 4.87 -39.32 -16.80
CA ARG A 97 3.63 -39.00 -16.10
C ARG A 97 3.31 -40.15 -15.16
N ILE A 98 3.83 -40.05 -13.95
CA ILE A 98 3.51 -41.01 -12.91
C ILE A 98 2.14 -40.65 -12.36
N ASN A 99 1.17 -41.54 -12.63
CA ASN A 99 -0.25 -41.37 -12.28
C ASN A 99 -0.47 -40.94 -10.81
N PHE A 100 0.42 -41.37 -9.90
CA PHE A 100 0.41 -40.97 -8.50
C PHE A 100 0.72 -39.47 -8.28
N LEU A 101 1.70 -38.87 -8.99
CA LEU A 101 2.00 -37.45 -8.81
C LEU A 101 0.87 -36.56 -9.34
N GLU A 102 0.26 -36.95 -10.47
CA GLU A 102 -0.88 -36.24 -11.03
C GLU A 102 -2.08 -36.33 -10.08
N GLU A 103 -2.41 -37.53 -9.61
CA GLU A 103 -3.48 -37.73 -8.63
C GLU A 103 -3.21 -37.00 -7.30
N TRP A 104 -1.95 -36.97 -6.83
CA TRP A 104 -1.56 -36.25 -5.62
C TRP A 104 -1.64 -34.74 -5.80
N ASN A 105 -1.19 -34.21 -6.93
CA ASN A 105 -1.29 -32.78 -7.25
C ASN A 105 -2.75 -32.34 -7.38
N GLU A 106 -3.57 -33.13 -8.08
CA GLU A 106 -5.02 -32.90 -8.18
C GLU A 106 -5.71 -32.95 -6.81
N LYS A 107 -5.38 -33.93 -5.96
CA LYS A 107 -5.95 -34.03 -4.60
C LYS A 107 -5.58 -32.81 -3.76
N ASN A 108 -4.33 -32.34 -3.84
CA ASN A 108 -3.92 -31.13 -3.14
C ASN A 108 -4.65 -29.89 -3.67
N GLN A 109 -4.74 -29.72 -5.00
CA GLN A 109 -5.46 -28.62 -5.62
C GLN A 109 -6.95 -28.61 -5.23
N LYS A 110 -7.59 -29.78 -5.24
CA LYS A 110 -8.97 -29.97 -4.75
C LYS A 110 -9.09 -29.58 -3.30
N LYS A 111 -8.15 -29.99 -2.43
CA LYS A 111 -8.12 -29.59 -1.02
C LYS A 111 -8.00 -28.07 -0.85
N TYR A 112 -7.12 -27.40 -1.58
CA TYR A 112 -7.00 -25.94 -1.52
C TYR A 112 -8.29 -25.25 -1.98
N ALA A 113 -8.92 -25.72 -3.06
CA ALA A 113 -10.19 -25.18 -3.54
C ALA A 113 -11.35 -25.42 -2.56
N GLU A 114 -11.41 -26.60 -1.93
CA GLU A 114 -12.36 -26.90 -0.86
C GLU A 114 -12.15 -25.98 0.34
N PHE A 115 -10.91 -25.77 0.78
CA PHE A 115 -10.63 -24.86 1.89
C PHE A 115 -10.98 -23.42 1.53
N ASP A 116 -10.58 -22.94 0.36
CA ASP A 116 -10.89 -21.59 -0.10
C ASP A 116 -12.41 -21.35 -0.23
N SER A 117 -13.18 -22.32 -0.74
CA SER A 117 -14.64 -22.23 -0.77
C SER A 117 -15.26 -22.25 0.63
N ARG A 118 -14.71 -23.02 1.58
CA ARG A 118 -15.12 -22.98 3.00
C ARG A 118 -14.80 -21.65 3.66
N PHE A 119 -13.63 -21.06 3.37
CA PHE A 119 -13.27 -19.73 3.85
C PHE A 119 -14.17 -18.65 3.26
N LYS A 120 -14.44 -18.68 1.95
CA LYS A 120 -15.36 -17.76 1.26
C LYS A 120 -16.81 -17.87 1.72
N SER A 121 -17.24 -19.08 2.07
CA SER A 121 -18.60 -19.33 2.58
C SER A 121 -18.75 -19.01 4.07
N SER A 122 -17.66 -18.87 4.82
CA SER A 122 -17.68 -18.52 6.24
C SER A 122 -18.43 -17.21 6.51
N SER A 123 -19.24 -17.20 7.57
CA SER A 123 -20.06 -16.03 7.95
C SER A 123 -19.20 -14.82 8.29
N VAL A 124 -18.10 -15.03 9.01
CA VAL A 124 -17.16 -13.98 9.43
C VAL A 124 -16.55 -13.26 8.23
N LEU A 125 -16.11 -13.99 7.21
CA LEU A 125 -15.51 -13.37 6.02
C LEU A 125 -16.54 -12.52 5.27
N LYS A 126 -17.76 -13.04 5.09
CA LYS A 126 -18.84 -12.32 4.41
C LYS A 126 -19.16 -11.01 5.13
N GLU A 127 -19.32 -11.07 6.46
CA GLU A 127 -19.58 -9.88 7.28
C GLU A 127 -18.45 -8.84 7.17
N LEU A 128 -17.20 -9.27 7.24
CA LEU A 128 -16.05 -8.36 7.12
C LEU A 128 -15.93 -7.76 5.71
N LEU A 129 -16.26 -8.52 4.68
CA LEU A 129 -16.26 -8.07 3.29
C LEU A 129 -17.37 -7.03 3.07
N GLU A 130 -18.58 -7.29 3.56
CA GLU A 130 -19.70 -6.35 3.53
C GLU A 130 -19.37 -5.06 4.29
N LYS A 131 -18.82 -5.17 5.50
CA LYS A 131 -18.35 -4.02 6.29
C LYS A 131 -17.26 -3.24 5.58
N SER A 132 -16.30 -3.92 4.93
CA SER A 132 -15.22 -3.27 4.18
C SER A 132 -15.76 -2.49 2.98
N LYS A 133 -16.71 -3.06 2.22
CA LYS A 133 -17.37 -2.37 1.11
C LYS A 133 -18.13 -1.13 1.59
N LEU A 134 -18.97 -1.27 2.62
CA LEU A 134 -19.71 -0.14 3.19
C LEU A 134 -18.79 0.94 3.74
N ASN A 135 -17.70 0.57 4.42
CA ASN A 135 -16.73 1.53 4.94
C ASN A 135 -15.95 2.22 3.82
N LYS A 136 -15.64 1.53 2.72
CA LYS A 136 -14.98 2.14 1.55
C LYS A 136 -15.86 3.23 0.94
N GLU A 137 -17.13 2.94 0.69
CA GLU A 137 -18.08 3.91 0.13
C GLU A 137 -18.33 5.07 1.09
N ARG A 138 -18.52 4.79 2.39
CA ARG A 138 -18.69 5.84 3.41
C ARG A 138 -17.46 6.74 3.47
N ASN A 139 -16.26 6.17 3.56
CA ASN A 139 -15.02 6.94 3.63
C ASN A 139 -14.78 7.76 2.35
N GLN A 140 -15.09 7.22 1.17
CA GLN A 140 -15.03 7.97 -0.08
C GLN A 140 -15.94 9.19 -0.06
N ARG A 141 -17.20 9.04 0.41
CA ARG A 141 -18.14 10.16 0.55
C ARG A 141 -17.67 11.19 1.58
N GLU A 142 -17.28 10.75 2.78
CA GLU A 142 -16.78 11.64 3.83
C GLU A 142 -15.56 12.45 3.38
N ILE A 143 -14.64 11.83 2.64
CA ILE A 143 -13.48 12.49 2.08
C ILE A 143 -13.91 13.52 1.02
N GLN A 144 -14.78 13.14 0.09
CA GLN A 144 -15.31 14.04 -0.94
C GLN A 144 -16.05 15.23 -0.31
N ASP A 145 -16.91 14.99 0.67
CA ASP A 145 -17.66 16.02 1.37
C ASP A 145 -16.72 16.99 2.11
N LYS A 146 -15.64 16.50 2.75
CA LYS A 146 -14.62 17.37 3.36
C LYS A 146 -13.88 18.24 2.36
N TYR A 147 -13.52 17.69 1.19
CA TYR A 147 -12.89 18.48 0.13
C TYR A 147 -13.86 19.48 -0.49
N CYS A 148 -15.12 19.10 -0.66
CA CYS A 148 -16.17 19.93 -1.21
C CYS A 148 -16.50 21.09 -0.27
N LEU A 149 -16.58 20.84 1.05
CA LEU A 149 -16.74 21.87 2.07
C LEU A 149 -15.62 22.92 2.01
N ARG A 150 -14.37 22.45 2.00
CA ARG A 150 -13.22 23.36 1.88
C ARG A 150 -13.24 24.08 0.53
N GLY A 151 -13.59 23.42 -0.57
CA GLY A 151 -13.69 24.05 -1.88
C GLY A 151 -14.76 25.15 -1.92
N ALA A 152 -15.90 24.90 -1.29
CA ALA A 152 -17.02 25.84 -1.20
C ALA A 152 -16.70 27.06 -0.32
N GLU A 153 -15.98 26.87 0.78
CA GLU A 153 -15.55 27.95 1.67
C GLU A 153 -14.51 28.88 1.02
N TRP A 154 -13.57 28.30 0.28
CA TRP A 154 -12.48 29.05 -0.35
C TRP A 154 -12.79 29.47 -1.79
N GLY A 155 -13.89 28.99 -2.36
CA GLY A 155 -14.33 29.31 -3.72
C GLY A 155 -13.46 28.72 -4.83
N VAL A 156 -12.80 27.58 -4.60
CA VAL A 156 -11.85 26.96 -5.55
C VAL A 156 -12.18 25.48 -5.79
N GLY A 157 -12.17 25.06 -7.06
CA GLY A 157 -12.31 23.66 -7.49
C GLY A 157 -13.71 23.29 -7.99
N ASP A 158 -13.94 21.98 -8.14
CA ASP A 158 -15.18 21.41 -8.72
C ASP A 158 -16.43 21.67 -7.85
N CYS A 159 -16.25 22.00 -6.58
CA CYS A 159 -17.30 22.41 -5.64
C CYS A 159 -17.31 23.93 -5.36
N SER A 160 -16.72 24.74 -6.24
CA SER A 160 -16.69 26.18 -6.05
C SER A 160 -18.10 26.79 -6.10
N THR A 161 -18.37 27.68 -5.15
CA THR A 161 -19.60 28.48 -5.07
C THR A 161 -19.42 29.84 -5.76
N GLN A 162 -18.46 29.93 -6.67
CA GLN A 162 -18.09 31.17 -7.35
C GLN A 162 -19.15 31.49 -8.41
N GLY A 163 -19.91 32.57 -8.19
CA GLY A 163 -21.03 32.98 -9.05
C GLY A 163 -22.42 32.78 -8.43
N MET A 164 -22.52 32.14 -7.25
CA MET A 164 -23.76 32.09 -6.45
C MET A 164 -23.89 33.35 -5.57
N THR A 165 -25.11 33.74 -5.20
CA THR A 165 -25.32 34.85 -4.24
C THR A 165 -24.83 34.45 -2.85
N GLN A 166 -24.48 35.42 -2.00
CA GLN A 166 -23.93 35.15 -0.67
C GLN A 166 -24.82 34.19 0.13
N GLU A 167 -26.14 34.40 0.05
CA GLU A 167 -27.14 33.59 0.73
C GLU A 167 -27.15 32.14 0.24
N GLU A 168 -27.09 31.94 -1.08
CA GLU A 168 -27.04 30.62 -1.71
C GLU A 168 -25.76 29.85 -1.34
N ARG A 169 -24.62 30.56 -1.21
CA ARG A 169 -23.36 29.94 -0.76
C ARG A 169 -23.45 29.44 0.66
N ASP A 170 -24.01 30.26 1.55
CA ASP A 170 -24.11 29.94 2.97
C ASP A 170 -25.10 28.79 3.20
N GLU A 171 -26.20 28.74 2.44
CA GLU A 171 -27.14 27.61 2.43
C GLU A 171 -26.49 26.31 1.91
N PHE A 172 -25.71 26.39 0.83
CA PHE A 172 -24.98 25.24 0.29
C PHE A 172 -23.92 24.71 1.27
N VAL A 173 -23.14 25.61 1.89
CA VAL A 173 -22.16 25.25 2.92
C VAL A 173 -22.85 24.65 4.14
N ALA A 174 -24.01 25.16 4.57
CA ALA A 174 -24.79 24.59 5.66
C ALA A 174 -25.28 23.17 5.33
N MET A 175 -25.74 22.93 4.10
CA MET A 175 -26.13 21.61 3.62
C MET A 175 -24.96 20.61 3.67
N LEU A 176 -23.77 21.04 3.22
CA LEU A 176 -22.57 20.22 3.24
C LEU A 176 -22.07 19.95 4.68
N LYS A 177 -22.15 20.92 5.59
CA LYS A 177 -21.76 20.76 7.02
C LYS A 177 -22.65 19.74 7.70
N LYS A 178 -23.96 19.81 7.47
CA LYS A 178 -24.93 18.82 7.93
C LYS A 178 -24.64 17.41 7.41
N ARG A 179 -24.16 17.27 6.17
CA ARG A 179 -23.78 15.98 5.60
C ARG A 179 -22.47 15.44 6.19
N ALA A 180 -21.50 16.31 6.44
CA ALA A 180 -20.20 15.94 7.01
C ALA A 180 -20.25 15.65 8.54
N GLY A 181 -21.43 15.74 9.17
CA GLY A 181 -21.61 15.51 10.60
C GLY A 181 -21.03 16.63 11.48
N GLY A 182 -20.87 17.83 10.92
CA GLY A 182 -20.59 19.02 11.69
C GLY A 182 -21.89 19.68 12.10
N ASP A 183 -22.24 19.54 13.38
CA ASP A 183 -23.25 20.38 14.05
C ASP A 183 -22.69 21.78 14.33
#